data_AF-A0A4S4M360-F1
#
_entry.id   AF-A0A4S4M360-F1
#
_cell.length_a   1.000
_cell.length_b   1.000
_cell.length_c   1.000
_cell.angle_alpha   90.00
_cell.angle_beta   90.00
_cell.angle_gamma   90.00
#
_symmetry.space_group_name_H-M   'P 1'
#
loop_
_entity.id
_entity.type
_entity.pdbx_description
1 polymer ?
#
loop_
_entity_poly.entity_id
_entity_poly.type
_entity_poly.pdbx_seq_one_letter_code
_entity_poly.pdbx_strand_id
1 'polypeptide(L)'
;MPFIKEVRFRDIYTDEDGNVISDLSSIRSIVPGQVYERDQELILHTLISAFSHLSALPALDTLVLNLFPYLTEETFHEVVQPSGVLDFQLGILKALSTNSDALSLTSLTIDNLIAFYNELYDDPSFLQIFSALSRLRVTVVSNISIEGGVPFEDDIIEFWEKAISHRILAPPADSLAGSFAKSLTSLTIHSDKDVGFTPRIVFSGLTYPLLTSLSLQYIFFDDHNDINTSASIGVEDFIVRHRSTLTDLELIFCRILVLDDEGTSGRFWSQIWSHFANELKVLVNLHVLEVMDLVSVLYNRDRILRYARLVQWGGYMPIYEPMAGEANDGPALQALQEVVATRC
;
A
#
# COMPACT_ATOMS: atom_id res chain seq x y z
N MET A 1 21.56 -29.72 7.87
CA MET A 1 20.31 -29.22 7.27
C MET A 1 20.64 -28.02 6.41
N PRO A 2 20.03 -27.84 5.23
CA PRO A 2 20.27 -26.67 4.40
C PRO A 2 19.85 -25.39 5.14
N PHE A 3 20.66 -24.34 5.04
CA PHE A 3 20.36 -23.02 5.61
C PHE A 3 19.45 -22.25 4.65
N ILE A 4 18.16 -22.58 4.68
CA ILE A 4 17.16 -21.83 3.90
C ILE A 4 16.94 -20.49 4.62
N LYS A 5 17.34 -19.40 3.98
CA LYS A 5 17.16 -18.03 4.49
C LYS A 5 15.92 -17.33 3.97
N GLU A 6 15.45 -17.79 2.82
CA GLU A 6 14.38 -17.14 2.09
C GLU A 6 13.41 -18.19 1.57
N VAL A 7 12.12 -17.91 1.74
CA VAL A 7 11.03 -18.66 1.12
C VAL A 7 10.19 -17.69 0.30
N ARG A 8 9.90 -18.10 -0.94
CA ARG A 8 8.98 -17.39 -1.83
C ARG A 8 7.78 -18.26 -2.14
N PHE A 9 6.60 -17.69 -1.95
CA PHE A 9 5.36 -18.21 -2.51
C PHE A 9 4.99 -17.34 -3.71
N ARG A 10 4.63 -18.00 -4.81
CA ARG A 10 4.23 -17.33 -6.06
C ARG A 10 2.98 -17.98 -6.59
N ASP A 11 1.92 -17.18 -6.66
CA ASP A 11 0.71 -17.54 -7.38
C ASP A 11 1.01 -17.73 -8.88
N ILE A 12 0.26 -18.59 -9.56
CA ILE A 12 0.52 -18.92 -10.97
C ILE A 12 0.32 -17.72 -11.92
N TYR A 13 -0.36 -16.67 -11.47
CA TYR A 13 -0.62 -15.46 -12.27
C TYR A 13 0.38 -14.31 -12.00
N THR A 14 1.33 -14.48 -11.08
CA THR A 14 2.32 -13.46 -10.74
C THR A 14 3.75 -13.87 -11.11
N ASP A 15 4.57 -12.88 -11.46
CA ASP A 15 6.01 -13.04 -11.70
C ASP A 15 6.80 -13.03 -10.38
N GLU A 16 8.13 -12.96 -10.49
CA GLU A 16 9.02 -12.96 -9.32
C GLU A 16 8.93 -11.68 -8.48
N ASP A 17 8.42 -10.60 -9.07
CA ASP A 17 8.28 -9.26 -8.49
C ASP A 17 6.84 -8.94 -8.08
N GLY A 18 5.92 -9.90 -8.23
CA GLY A 18 4.51 -9.77 -7.89
C GLY A 18 3.65 -9.16 -9.00
N ASN A 19 4.22 -8.86 -10.17
CA ASN A 19 3.47 -8.33 -11.31
C ASN A 19 2.68 -9.42 -12.03
N VAL A 20 1.61 -9.03 -12.70
CA VAL A 20 0.77 -9.95 -13.49
C VAL A 20 1.53 -10.47 -14.73
N ILE A 21 1.58 -11.79 -14.95
CA ILE A 21 2.23 -12.41 -16.12
C ILE A 21 1.34 -12.42 -17.39
N SER A 22 0.01 -12.45 -17.25
CA SER A 22 -0.91 -12.70 -18.36
C SER A 22 -1.95 -11.60 -18.58
N ASP A 23 -2.36 -11.42 -19.84
CA ASP A 23 -3.46 -10.54 -20.22
C ASP A 23 -4.76 -11.00 -19.55
N LEU A 24 -5.42 -10.07 -18.85
CA LEU A 24 -6.72 -10.18 -18.21
C LEU A 24 -7.79 -10.89 -19.06
N SER A 25 -7.71 -10.72 -20.38
CA SER A 25 -8.62 -11.37 -21.33
C SER A 25 -8.57 -12.90 -21.25
N SER A 26 -7.41 -13.47 -20.91
CA SER A 26 -7.22 -14.91 -20.73
C SER A 26 -7.69 -15.38 -19.36
N ILE A 27 -7.60 -14.54 -18.32
CA ILE A 27 -7.91 -14.89 -16.93
C ILE A 27 -9.42 -14.95 -16.68
N ARG A 28 -10.22 -14.08 -17.31
CA ARG A 28 -11.69 -14.14 -17.21
C ARG A 28 -12.28 -15.45 -17.76
N SER A 29 -11.56 -16.15 -18.63
CA SER A 29 -11.94 -17.50 -19.10
C SER A 29 -11.56 -18.62 -18.12
N ILE A 30 -10.75 -18.30 -17.10
CA ILE A 30 -10.22 -19.20 -16.06
C ILE A 30 -10.63 -18.65 -14.68
N VAL A 31 -11.81 -18.05 -14.55
CA VAL A 31 -12.37 -17.84 -13.21
C VAL A 31 -12.51 -19.24 -12.58
N PRO A 32 -12.08 -19.48 -11.33
CA PRO A 32 -12.04 -20.80 -10.70
C PRO A 32 -13.39 -21.50 -10.50
N GLY A 33 -14.46 -21.13 -11.21
CA GLY A 33 -15.77 -21.75 -11.14
C GLY A 33 -15.85 -23.19 -11.71
N GLN A 34 -14.73 -23.77 -12.16
CA GLN A 34 -14.68 -25.17 -12.61
C GLN A 34 -13.61 -26.04 -11.92
N VAL A 35 -12.88 -25.50 -10.93
CA VAL A 35 -12.08 -26.38 -10.05
C VAL A 35 -13.07 -27.00 -9.07
N TYR A 36 -13.13 -28.33 -8.99
CA TYR A 36 -14.03 -29.00 -8.04
C TYR A 36 -13.71 -28.53 -6.62
N GLU A 37 -14.72 -28.18 -5.82
CA GLU A 37 -14.57 -27.68 -4.42
C GLU A 37 -13.58 -28.51 -3.58
N ARG A 38 -13.58 -29.84 -3.78
CA ARG A 38 -12.65 -30.75 -3.10
C ARG A 38 -11.18 -30.48 -3.41
N ASP A 39 -10.86 -30.08 -4.64
CA ASP A 39 -9.49 -29.77 -5.03
C ASP A 39 -9.04 -28.47 -4.36
N GLN A 40 -9.94 -27.49 -4.22
CA GLN A 40 -9.65 -26.24 -3.51
C GLN A 40 -9.36 -26.47 -2.02
N GLU A 41 -10.18 -27.27 -1.34
CA GLU A 41 -9.96 -27.61 0.07
C GLU A 41 -8.63 -28.35 0.28
N LEU A 42 -8.31 -29.30 -0.60
CA LEU A 42 -7.03 -30.03 -0.54
C LEU A 42 -5.84 -29.11 -0.75
N ILE A 43 -5.92 -28.19 -1.73
CA ILE A 43 -4.87 -27.20 -1.99
C ILE A 43 -4.70 -26.30 -0.76
N LEU A 44 -5.81 -25.83 -0.17
CA LEU A 44 -5.80 -24.95 0.99
C LEU A 44 -5.13 -25.63 2.18
N HIS A 45 -5.56 -26.87 2.49
CA HIS A 45 -4.97 -27.66 3.56
C HIS A 45 -3.47 -27.91 3.32
N THR A 46 -3.08 -28.21 2.08
CA THR A 46 -1.67 -28.43 1.72
C THR A 46 -0.84 -27.17 1.91
N LEU A 47 -1.36 -26.00 1.51
CA LEU A 47 -0.70 -24.71 1.70
C LEU A 47 -0.58 -24.37 3.20
N ILE A 48 -1.66 -24.46 3.96
CA ILE A 48 -1.65 -24.23 5.41
C ILE A 48 -0.62 -25.15 6.09
N SER A 49 -0.58 -26.43 5.71
CA SER A 49 0.41 -27.38 6.22
C SER A 49 1.84 -27.02 5.81
N ALA A 50 2.08 -26.53 4.60
CA ALA A 50 3.41 -26.11 4.16
C ALA A 50 3.90 -24.89 4.95
N PHE A 51 3.03 -23.89 5.12
CA PHE A 51 3.36 -22.66 5.86
C PHE A 51 3.57 -22.89 7.36
N SER A 52 2.87 -23.86 7.96
CA SER A 52 3.09 -24.21 9.37
C SER A 52 4.47 -24.83 9.64
N HIS A 53 5.13 -25.36 8.61
CA HIS A 53 6.50 -25.91 8.72
C HIS A 53 7.61 -24.87 8.58
N LEU A 54 7.30 -23.60 8.29
CA LEU A 54 8.33 -22.55 8.17
C LEU A 54 9.11 -22.34 9.48
N SER A 55 8.48 -22.60 10.63
CA SER A 55 9.14 -22.58 11.95
C SER A 55 10.27 -23.61 12.09
N ALA A 56 10.30 -24.65 11.25
CA ALA A 56 11.37 -25.63 11.22
C ALA A 56 12.63 -25.13 10.48
N LEU A 57 12.62 -23.91 9.94
CA LEU A 57 13.72 -23.28 9.21
C LEU A 57 14.39 -22.22 10.10
N PRO A 58 15.35 -22.58 10.97
CA PRO A 58 15.93 -21.67 11.97
C PRO A 58 16.74 -20.51 11.38
N ALA A 59 17.04 -20.55 10.08
CA ALA A 59 17.76 -19.49 9.37
C ALA A 59 16.84 -18.61 8.50
N LEU A 60 15.54 -18.89 8.46
CA LEU A 60 14.58 -18.14 7.66
C LEU A 60 14.43 -16.72 8.22
N ASP A 61 14.85 -15.74 7.42
CA ASP A 61 14.78 -14.32 7.77
C ASP A 61 13.94 -13.51 6.76
N THR A 62 13.64 -14.08 5.60
CA THR A 62 12.94 -13.41 4.50
C THR A 62 11.78 -14.26 3.99
N LEU A 63 10.60 -13.66 3.94
CA LEU A 63 9.40 -14.26 3.37
C LEU A 63 8.81 -13.34 2.29
N VAL A 64 8.54 -13.91 1.12
CA VAL A 64 7.91 -13.21 -0.01
C VAL A 64 6.64 -13.95 -0.41
N LEU A 65 5.52 -13.25 -0.42
CA LEU A 65 4.21 -13.78 -0.79
C LEU A 65 3.69 -13.00 -2.01
N ASN A 66 3.81 -13.57 -3.21
CA ASN A 66 3.23 -12.99 -4.42
C ASN A 66 1.85 -13.62 -4.63
N LEU A 67 0.82 -12.95 -4.13
CA LEU A 67 -0.54 -13.47 -4.05
C LEU A 67 -1.32 -13.17 -5.34
N PHE A 68 -2.52 -13.74 -5.45
CA PHE A 68 -3.36 -13.58 -6.62
C PHE A 68 -3.68 -12.08 -6.87
N PRO A 69 -3.44 -11.55 -8.08
CA PRO A 69 -3.40 -10.10 -8.32
C PRO A 69 -4.75 -9.45 -8.61
N TYR A 70 -5.86 -10.12 -8.30
CA TYR A 70 -7.20 -9.59 -8.57
C TYR A 70 -8.15 -9.88 -7.43
N LEU A 71 -9.12 -8.98 -7.24
CA LEU A 71 -10.24 -9.25 -6.36
C LEU A 71 -11.36 -9.94 -7.13
N THR A 72 -11.76 -11.13 -6.67
CA THR A 72 -12.82 -11.96 -7.27
C THR A 72 -14.16 -11.88 -6.53
N GLU A 73 -14.23 -11.13 -5.43
CA GLU A 73 -15.48 -10.93 -4.71
C GLU A 73 -16.44 -10.10 -5.59
N GLU A 74 -17.53 -10.73 -6.05
CA GLU A 74 -18.59 -10.08 -6.83
C GLU A 74 -19.65 -9.49 -5.87
N THR A 75 -19.88 -8.18 -5.96
CA THR A 75 -20.97 -7.37 -5.38
C THR A 75 -21.72 -7.89 -4.12
N PHE A 76 -21.54 -7.16 -3.02
CA PHE A 76 -22.41 -6.82 -1.85
C PHE A 76 -23.58 -7.68 -1.33
N HIS A 77 -24.27 -8.47 -2.14
CA HIS A 77 -25.51 -9.12 -1.70
C HIS A 77 -25.33 -10.58 -1.26
N GLU A 78 -24.13 -11.15 -1.46
CA GLU A 78 -23.93 -12.60 -1.32
C GLU A 78 -22.59 -13.02 -0.68
N VAL A 79 -21.90 -12.19 0.11
CA VAL A 79 -20.76 -12.70 0.91
C VAL A 79 -21.27 -13.47 2.14
N VAL A 80 -22.06 -14.51 1.89
CA VAL A 80 -22.27 -15.60 2.84
C VAL A 80 -21.01 -16.46 2.92
N GLN A 81 -20.21 -16.47 1.86
CA GLN A 81 -18.96 -17.22 1.78
C GLN A 81 -17.90 -16.41 1.00
N PRO A 82 -16.68 -16.24 1.55
CA PRO A 82 -15.57 -15.64 0.82
C PRO A 82 -15.21 -16.47 -0.43
N SER A 83 -14.67 -15.83 -1.47
CA SER A 83 -14.14 -16.58 -2.60
C SER A 83 -12.97 -17.46 -2.18
N GLY A 84 -12.74 -18.54 -2.93
CA GLY A 84 -11.59 -19.42 -2.68
C GLY A 84 -10.26 -18.66 -2.65
N VAL A 85 -10.12 -17.58 -3.44
CA VAL A 85 -8.93 -16.72 -3.47
C VAL A 85 -8.70 -16.04 -2.11
N LEU A 86 -9.74 -15.44 -1.54
CA LEU A 86 -9.66 -14.79 -0.24
C LEU A 86 -9.42 -15.83 0.87
N ASP A 87 -10.08 -16.98 0.81
CA ASP A 87 -9.84 -18.11 1.74
C ASP A 87 -8.38 -18.61 1.67
N PHE A 88 -7.78 -18.71 0.49
CA PHE A 88 -6.37 -19.07 0.34
C PHE A 88 -5.45 -18.06 1.01
N GLN A 89 -5.68 -16.77 0.76
CA GLN A 89 -4.87 -15.70 1.35
C GLN A 89 -5.00 -15.70 2.89
N LEU A 90 -6.22 -15.74 3.42
CA LEU A 90 -6.47 -15.79 4.86
C LEU A 90 -5.90 -17.06 5.49
N GLY A 91 -5.98 -18.21 4.82
CA GLY A 91 -5.39 -19.47 5.26
C GLY A 91 -3.88 -19.39 5.41
N ILE A 92 -3.18 -18.81 4.42
CA ILE A 92 -1.72 -18.59 4.48
C ILE A 92 -1.36 -17.66 5.65
N LEU A 93 -2.04 -16.51 5.77
CA LEU A 93 -1.78 -15.54 6.83
C LEU A 93 -2.05 -16.13 8.23
N LYS A 94 -3.09 -16.95 8.37
CA LYS A 94 -3.41 -17.65 9.62
C LYS A 94 -2.38 -18.73 9.97
N ALA A 95 -1.87 -19.47 8.99
CA ALA A 95 -0.81 -20.45 9.20
C ALA A 95 0.49 -19.79 9.70
N LEU A 96 0.83 -18.62 9.14
CA LEU A 96 1.96 -17.79 9.60
C LEU A 96 1.74 -17.27 11.02
N SER A 97 0.55 -16.75 11.31
CA SER A 97 0.16 -16.26 12.64
C SER A 97 0.33 -17.34 13.72
N THR A 98 -0.06 -18.58 13.42
CA THR A 98 0.02 -19.72 14.36
C THR A 98 1.44 -20.06 14.79
N ASN A 99 2.46 -19.66 14.04
CA ASN A 99 3.88 -19.99 14.29
C ASN A 99 4.76 -18.74 14.45
N SER A 100 4.16 -17.57 14.64
CA SER A 100 4.86 -16.29 14.56
C SER A 100 5.94 -16.10 15.63
N ASP A 101 5.79 -16.74 16.79
CA ASP A 101 6.74 -16.79 17.89
C ASP A 101 8.00 -17.62 17.57
N ALA A 102 7.90 -18.57 16.66
CA ALA A 102 9.03 -19.36 16.17
C ALA A 102 9.70 -18.76 14.92
N LEU A 103 9.05 -17.80 14.26
CA LEU A 103 9.57 -17.14 13.06
C LEU A 103 10.44 -15.94 13.46
N SER A 104 11.65 -15.88 12.90
CA SER A 104 12.61 -14.78 13.12
C SER A 104 12.76 -13.92 11.86
N LEU A 105 11.64 -13.50 11.28
CA LEU A 105 11.63 -12.73 10.04
C LEU A 105 12.19 -11.31 10.28
N THR A 106 13.04 -10.88 9.36
CA THR A 106 13.55 -9.50 9.27
C THR A 106 13.02 -8.78 8.03
N SER A 107 12.49 -9.52 7.06
CA SER A 107 11.97 -9.00 5.80
C SER A 107 10.69 -9.75 5.43
N LEU A 108 9.61 -8.99 5.22
CA LEU A 108 8.33 -9.51 4.75
C LEU A 108 7.86 -8.71 3.54
N THR A 109 7.54 -9.43 2.47
CA THR A 109 6.88 -8.89 1.28
C THR A 109 5.56 -9.60 1.08
N ILE A 110 4.48 -8.83 1.01
CA ILE A 110 3.14 -9.29 0.67
C ILE A 110 2.70 -8.50 -0.54
N ASP A 111 2.81 -9.12 -1.71
CA ASP A 111 2.30 -8.52 -2.94
C ASP A 111 0.88 -8.99 -3.22
N ASN A 112 0.02 -8.07 -3.66
CA ASN A 112 -1.39 -8.30 -3.96
C ASN A 112 -2.23 -8.76 -2.74
N LEU A 113 -2.07 -8.09 -1.61
CA LEU A 113 -2.95 -8.25 -0.46
C LEU A 113 -4.36 -7.72 -0.79
N ILE A 114 -5.40 -8.53 -0.61
CA ILE A 114 -6.76 -8.08 -0.85
C ILE A 114 -7.15 -7.07 0.24
N ALA A 115 -7.71 -5.93 -0.18
CA ALA A 115 -8.23 -4.90 0.71
C ALA A 115 -9.54 -5.33 1.41
N PHE A 116 -9.49 -6.39 2.21
CA PHE A 116 -10.63 -6.93 2.93
C PHE A 116 -10.27 -7.09 4.40
N TYR A 117 -11.08 -6.51 5.29
CA TYR A 117 -10.86 -6.63 6.73
C TYR A 117 -11.23 -8.02 7.24
N ASN A 118 -10.42 -8.55 8.15
CA ASN A 118 -10.65 -9.82 8.81
C ASN A 118 -10.17 -9.75 10.26
N GLU A 119 -10.87 -10.45 11.16
CA GLU A 119 -10.50 -10.52 12.59
C GLU A 119 -9.09 -11.06 12.83
N LEU A 120 -8.51 -11.79 11.86
CA LEU A 120 -7.11 -12.22 11.91
C LEU A 120 -6.14 -11.04 12.12
N TYR A 121 -6.44 -9.86 11.59
CA TYR A 121 -5.58 -8.68 11.77
C TYR A 121 -5.60 -8.14 13.21
N ASP A 122 -6.57 -8.53 14.03
CA ASP A 122 -6.61 -8.22 15.45
C ASP A 122 -5.92 -9.27 16.33
N ASP A 123 -5.56 -10.44 15.77
CA ASP A 123 -4.90 -11.51 16.51
C ASP A 123 -3.47 -11.08 16.91
N PRO A 124 -3.13 -11.06 18.21
CA PRO A 124 -1.77 -10.74 18.65
C PRO A 124 -0.68 -11.61 18.01
N SER A 125 -0.99 -12.86 17.70
CA SER A 125 -0.08 -13.81 17.05
C SER A 125 0.19 -13.39 15.61
N PHE A 126 -0.78 -12.77 14.92
CA PHE A 126 -0.56 -12.23 13.59
C PHE A 126 0.32 -10.97 13.66
N LEU A 127 0.04 -10.07 14.60
CA LEU A 127 0.85 -8.85 14.79
C LEU A 127 2.31 -9.14 15.17
N GLN A 128 2.55 -10.28 15.83
CA GLN A 128 3.88 -10.71 16.20
C GLN A 128 4.81 -10.91 15.00
N ILE A 129 4.27 -11.25 13.82
CA ILE A 129 5.03 -11.40 12.57
C ILE A 129 5.78 -10.10 12.23
N PHE A 130 5.19 -8.95 12.55
CA PHE A 130 5.75 -7.65 12.21
C PHE A 130 6.78 -7.14 13.22
N SER A 131 6.82 -7.71 14.42
CA SER A 131 7.55 -7.16 15.58
C SER A 131 9.07 -6.98 15.39
N ALA A 132 9.70 -7.77 14.53
CA ALA A 132 11.15 -7.75 14.30
C ALA A 132 11.54 -7.35 12.86
N LEU A 133 10.59 -6.89 12.06
CA LEU A 133 10.84 -6.57 10.66
C LEU A 133 11.68 -5.30 10.52
N SER A 134 12.78 -5.43 9.78
CA SER A 134 13.56 -4.31 9.27
C SER A 134 13.06 -3.82 7.91
N ARG A 135 12.34 -4.66 7.17
CA ARG A 135 11.83 -4.39 5.83
C ARG A 135 10.41 -4.90 5.71
N LEU A 136 9.49 -4.02 5.35
CA LEU A 136 8.09 -4.36 5.10
C LEU A 136 7.67 -3.82 3.74
N ARG A 137 7.14 -4.69 2.89
CA ARG A 137 6.47 -4.33 1.65
C ARG A 137 5.07 -4.93 1.62
N VAL A 138 4.09 -4.07 1.38
CA VAL A 138 2.70 -4.45 1.17
C VAL A 138 2.20 -3.74 -0.08
N THR A 139 1.78 -4.51 -1.09
CA THR A 139 0.99 -3.99 -2.20
C THR A 139 -0.44 -4.53 -2.08
N VAL A 140 -1.41 -3.68 -2.36
CA VAL A 140 -2.83 -3.94 -2.10
C VAL A 140 -3.61 -3.94 -3.41
N VAL A 141 -4.55 -4.86 -3.53
CA VAL A 141 -5.54 -4.94 -4.62
C VAL A 141 -6.95 -4.73 -4.08
N SER A 142 -7.72 -3.88 -4.74
CA SER A 142 -9.07 -3.46 -4.33
C SER A 142 -10.04 -3.39 -5.52
N ASN A 143 -11.27 -3.89 -5.34
CA ASN A 143 -12.31 -3.82 -6.36
C ASN A 143 -13.17 -2.57 -6.19
N ILE A 144 -12.61 -1.41 -6.50
CA ILE A 144 -13.43 -0.22 -6.71
C ILE A 144 -13.72 -0.16 -8.21
N SER A 145 -14.57 -1.06 -8.72
CA SER A 145 -15.19 -0.88 -10.03
C SER A 145 -16.26 0.20 -9.90
N ILE A 146 -15.95 1.38 -10.44
CA ILE A 146 -16.65 2.68 -10.35
C ILE A 146 -18.03 2.68 -11.07
N GLU A 147 -18.67 1.54 -11.27
CA GLU A 147 -20.02 1.51 -11.86
C GLU A 147 -21.10 1.44 -10.77
N GLY A 148 -21.30 2.57 -10.09
CA GLY A 148 -22.58 2.90 -9.45
C GLY A 148 -22.79 2.52 -7.97
N GLY A 149 -21.74 2.13 -7.24
CA GLY A 149 -21.80 1.82 -5.80
C GLY A 149 -21.41 2.99 -4.89
N VAL A 150 -21.87 2.95 -3.62
CA VAL A 150 -21.41 3.84 -2.53
C VAL A 150 -19.88 3.85 -2.52
N PRO A 151 -19.21 5.02 -2.44
CA PRO A 151 -17.84 5.15 -2.94
C PRO A 151 -16.78 4.31 -2.19
N PHE A 152 -17.10 3.73 -1.03
CA PHE A 152 -16.19 2.91 -0.25
C PHE A 152 -16.97 1.83 0.51
N GLU A 153 -16.54 0.57 0.38
CA GLU A 153 -17.09 -0.56 1.12
C GLU A 153 -16.59 -0.54 2.57
N ASP A 154 -17.44 -0.93 3.53
CA ASP A 154 -17.06 -0.96 4.94
C ASP A 154 -15.79 -1.81 5.15
N ASP A 155 -15.66 -2.96 4.49
CA ASP A 155 -14.49 -3.84 4.64
C ASP A 155 -13.19 -3.23 4.07
N ILE A 156 -13.26 -2.49 2.96
CA ILE A 156 -12.10 -1.78 2.39
C ILE A 156 -11.70 -0.62 3.31
N ILE A 157 -12.69 0.11 3.85
CA ILE A 157 -12.45 1.16 4.84
C ILE A 157 -11.80 0.57 6.08
N GLU A 158 -12.38 -0.47 6.66
CA GLU A 158 -11.86 -1.12 7.85
C GLU A 158 -10.47 -1.73 7.61
N PHE A 159 -10.21 -2.25 6.42
CA PHE A 159 -8.88 -2.75 6.05
C PHE A 159 -7.83 -1.64 6.13
N TRP A 160 -8.03 -0.51 5.46
CA TRP A 160 -7.04 0.57 5.46
C TRP A 160 -6.98 1.31 6.80
N GLU A 161 -8.13 1.61 7.40
CA GLU A 161 -8.22 2.39 8.63
C GLU A 161 -7.85 1.57 9.86
N LYS A 162 -8.27 0.30 9.95
CA LYS A 162 -7.94 -0.55 11.10
C LYS A 162 -6.72 -1.42 10.83
N ALA A 163 -6.77 -2.29 9.82
CA ALA A 163 -5.71 -3.29 9.63
C ALA A 163 -4.37 -2.66 9.22
N ILE A 164 -4.33 -1.83 8.17
CA ILE A 164 -3.08 -1.18 7.75
C ILE A 164 -2.65 -0.14 8.80
N SER A 165 -3.49 0.86 9.09
CA SER A 165 -3.07 2.00 9.90
C SER A 165 -2.84 1.64 11.38
N HIS A 166 -3.81 1.00 12.04
CA HIS A 166 -3.76 0.77 13.49
C HIS A 166 -3.16 -0.57 13.92
N ARG A 167 -3.06 -1.54 13.01
CA ARG A 167 -2.54 -2.87 13.34
C ARG A 167 -1.15 -3.11 12.76
N ILE A 168 -0.94 -2.87 11.47
CA ILE A 168 0.33 -3.16 10.80
C ILE A 168 1.33 -2.01 10.97
N LEU A 169 0.92 -0.76 10.73
CA LEU A 169 1.82 0.41 10.78
C LEU A 169 2.00 0.96 12.20
N ALA A 170 0.93 1.04 12.99
CA ALA A 170 0.92 1.56 14.35
C ALA A 170 0.54 0.51 15.42
N PRO A 171 1.23 -0.65 15.50
CA PRO A 171 0.83 -1.69 16.45
C PRO A 171 0.87 -1.15 17.90
N PRO A 172 -0.06 -1.56 18.80
CA PRO A 172 -0.25 -0.93 20.11
C PRO A 172 1.02 -0.86 20.95
N ALA A 173 1.27 0.26 21.62
CA ALA A 173 2.50 0.51 22.40
C ALA A 173 2.77 -0.52 23.52
N ASP A 174 1.72 -1.17 24.04
CA ASP A 174 1.79 -2.23 25.06
C ASP A 174 2.03 -3.62 24.46
N SER A 175 2.09 -3.73 23.14
CA SER A 175 2.46 -4.95 22.42
C SER A 175 3.95 -4.94 22.04
N LEU A 176 4.48 -6.10 21.60
CA LEU A 176 5.86 -6.26 21.11
C LEU A 176 6.22 -5.32 19.92
N ALA A 177 5.25 -4.53 19.44
CA ALA A 177 5.31 -3.37 18.55
C ALA A 177 6.45 -2.36 18.75
N GLY A 178 6.90 -2.16 20.00
CA GLY A 178 8.00 -1.24 20.29
C GLY A 178 9.30 -1.63 19.57
N SER A 179 9.41 -2.88 19.11
CA SER A 179 10.55 -3.39 18.34
C SER A 179 10.41 -3.12 16.82
N PHE A 180 9.21 -3.23 16.24
CA PHE A 180 8.99 -2.98 14.81
C PHE A 180 9.40 -1.55 14.45
N ALA A 181 8.85 -0.58 15.18
CA ALA A 181 9.13 0.83 14.91
C ALA A 181 10.62 1.19 15.07
N LYS A 182 11.35 0.47 15.93
CA LYS A 182 12.78 0.70 16.18
C LYS A 182 13.71 0.04 15.17
N SER A 183 13.23 -0.99 14.45
CA SER A 183 14.04 -1.79 13.53
C SER A 183 13.76 -1.52 12.06
N LEU A 184 12.59 -0.94 11.74
CA LEU A 184 12.18 -0.67 10.37
C LEU A 184 13.13 0.32 9.67
N THR A 185 13.69 -0.14 8.54
CA THR A 185 14.61 0.59 7.66
C THR A 185 14.02 0.81 6.27
N SER A 186 13.11 -0.05 5.83
CA SER A 186 12.43 0.06 4.52
C SER A 186 10.93 -0.19 4.69
N LEU A 187 10.12 0.74 4.18
CA LEU A 187 8.67 0.63 4.16
C LEU A 187 8.13 0.88 2.75
N THR A 188 7.36 -0.06 2.24
CA THR A 188 6.64 0.07 0.97
C THR A 188 5.16 -0.18 1.21
N ILE A 189 4.32 0.82 0.92
CA ILE A 189 2.86 0.72 0.99
C ILE A 189 2.30 1.20 -0.34
N HIS A 190 1.84 0.24 -1.14
CA HIS A 190 1.25 0.50 -2.44
C HIS A 190 -0.21 0.11 -2.45
N SER A 191 -1.04 1.02 -2.93
CA SER A 191 -2.42 0.72 -3.28
C SER A 191 -2.54 0.60 -4.80
N ASP A 192 -3.59 -0.03 -5.30
CA ASP A 192 -4.01 0.01 -6.70
C ASP A 192 -5.04 1.11 -6.98
N LYS A 193 -5.49 1.81 -5.93
CA LYS A 193 -6.46 2.93 -5.95
C LYS A 193 -6.01 4.05 -5.02
N ASP A 194 -6.47 5.28 -5.27
CA ASP A 194 -6.16 6.39 -4.38
C ASP A 194 -6.74 6.18 -2.97
N VAL A 195 -5.91 6.30 -1.94
CA VAL A 195 -6.28 6.19 -0.51
C VAL A 195 -5.67 7.32 0.31
N GLY A 196 -6.27 7.65 1.46
CA GLY A 196 -5.78 8.72 2.35
C GLY A 196 -6.89 9.52 3.01
N PHE A 197 -7.97 9.82 2.30
CA PHE A 197 -9.09 10.57 2.86
C PHE A 197 -10.27 9.69 3.27
N THR A 198 -10.72 8.84 2.36
CA THR A 198 -11.64 7.72 2.57
C THR A 198 -11.29 6.67 1.50
N PRO A 199 -10.87 5.45 1.85
CA PRO A 199 -10.53 5.06 3.20
C PRO A 199 -9.29 5.82 3.70
N ARG A 200 -9.20 6.06 5.01
CA ARG A 200 -8.06 6.77 5.61
C ARG A 200 -6.86 5.86 5.76
N ILE A 201 -5.67 6.43 5.55
CA ILE A 201 -4.41 5.87 6.03
C ILE A 201 -3.74 6.89 6.94
N VAL A 202 -3.34 6.47 8.14
CA VAL A 202 -2.85 7.40 9.18
C VAL A 202 -1.35 7.28 9.32
N PHE A 203 -0.61 8.31 8.87
CA PHE A 203 0.83 8.44 9.10
C PHE A 203 1.18 9.39 10.25
N SER A 204 0.18 10.13 10.74
CA SER A 204 0.35 11.03 11.88
C SER A 204 0.77 10.24 13.12
N GLY A 205 1.82 10.71 13.79
CA GLY A 205 2.41 10.05 14.97
C GLY A 205 3.36 8.88 14.68
N LEU A 206 3.38 8.30 13.47
CA LEU A 206 4.33 7.24 13.13
C LEU A 206 5.76 7.75 13.11
N THR A 207 6.66 7.06 13.81
CA THR A 207 8.09 7.40 13.84
C THR A 207 8.92 6.13 13.79
N TYR A 208 9.80 6.06 12.78
CA TYR A 208 10.68 4.95 12.50
C TYR A 208 12.13 5.44 12.48
N PRO A 209 12.84 5.47 13.62
CA PRO A 209 14.11 6.17 13.75
C PRO A 209 15.24 5.68 12.83
N LEU A 210 15.10 4.48 12.24
CA LEU A 210 16.07 3.90 11.32
C LEU A 210 15.58 3.87 9.86
N LEU A 211 14.44 4.49 9.54
CA LEU A 211 13.87 4.45 8.20
C LEU A 211 14.78 5.18 7.21
N THR A 212 15.31 4.41 6.26
CA THR A 212 16.18 4.87 5.18
C THR A 212 15.49 4.84 3.82
N SER A 213 14.50 3.96 3.63
CA SER A 213 13.77 3.80 2.37
C SER A 213 12.26 3.85 2.58
N LEU A 214 11.59 4.67 1.78
CA LEU A 214 10.14 4.78 1.75
C LEU A 214 9.63 4.76 0.31
N SER A 215 8.64 3.91 0.04
CA SER A 215 7.95 3.86 -1.23
C SER A 215 6.43 3.88 -1.02
N LEU A 216 5.77 4.87 -1.61
CA LEU A 216 4.32 5.07 -1.52
C LEU A 216 3.73 5.08 -2.92
N GLN A 217 2.60 4.39 -3.09
CA GLN A 217 1.88 4.37 -4.36
C GLN A 217 0.37 4.60 -4.16
N TYR A 218 -0.21 5.51 -4.96
CA TYR A 218 -1.62 5.93 -4.87
C TYR A 218 -2.03 6.40 -3.46
N ILE A 219 -1.11 7.07 -2.75
CA ILE A 219 -1.39 7.69 -1.44
C ILE A 219 -1.64 9.18 -1.62
N PHE A 220 -2.73 9.69 -1.04
CA PHE A 220 -3.02 11.13 -1.01
C PHE A 220 -2.14 11.86 -0.01
N PHE A 221 -1.67 13.03 -0.44
CA PHE A 221 -1.13 14.07 0.42
C PHE A 221 -2.28 14.99 0.85
N ASP A 222 -2.23 15.44 2.10
CA ASP A 222 -3.24 16.29 2.70
C ASP A 222 -3.06 17.77 2.34
N ASP A 223 -4.19 18.47 2.23
CA ASP A 223 -4.21 19.93 2.25
C ASP A 223 -4.31 20.40 3.71
N HIS A 224 -3.19 20.87 4.27
CA HIS A 224 -3.09 21.30 5.67
C HIS A 224 -4.01 22.46 6.09
N ASN A 225 -4.81 23.03 5.18
CA ASN A 225 -5.59 24.23 5.44
C ASN A 225 -7.02 23.98 5.96
N ASP A 226 -7.52 22.75 5.96
CA ASP A 226 -8.84 22.47 6.53
C ASP A 226 -8.77 22.18 8.04
N ILE A 227 -8.91 23.24 8.82
CA ILE A 227 -8.97 23.21 10.30
C ILE A 227 -10.11 22.33 10.84
N ASN A 228 -11.14 22.04 10.03
CA ASN A 228 -12.26 21.20 10.45
C ASN A 228 -12.01 19.71 10.21
N THR A 229 -10.99 19.35 9.43
CA THR A 229 -10.62 17.95 9.21
C THR A 229 -9.66 17.53 10.32
N SER A 230 -10.23 17.05 11.44
CA SER A 230 -9.52 16.64 12.67
C SER A 230 -8.53 15.47 12.53
N ALA A 231 -8.25 15.00 11.32
CA ALA A 231 -7.28 13.95 11.03
C ALA A 231 -6.50 14.29 9.77
N SER A 232 -5.40 15.04 9.92
CA SER A 232 -4.39 15.18 8.88
C SER A 232 -3.81 13.79 8.57
N ILE A 233 -3.79 13.40 7.29
CA ILE A 233 -3.16 12.14 6.83
C ILE A 233 -1.69 12.14 7.29
N GLY A 234 -1.04 13.31 7.19
CA GLY A 234 0.29 13.58 7.73
C GLY A 234 1.41 12.92 6.93
N VAL A 235 1.20 12.66 5.63
CA VAL A 235 2.21 12.01 4.77
C VAL A 235 3.43 12.90 4.60
N GLU A 236 3.24 14.19 4.30
CA GLU A 236 4.32 15.17 4.16
C GLU A 236 5.14 15.25 5.45
N ASP A 237 4.45 15.45 6.58
CA ASP A 237 5.07 15.49 7.91
C ASP A 237 5.77 14.20 8.29
N PHE A 238 5.21 13.05 7.94
CA PHE A 238 5.83 11.75 8.16
C PHE A 238 7.14 11.63 7.38
N ILE A 239 7.18 12.01 6.11
CA ILE A 239 8.41 12.00 5.31
C ILE A 239 9.46 12.94 5.94
N VAL A 240 9.07 14.17 6.24
CA VAL A 240 9.98 15.19 6.82
C VAL A 240 10.47 14.81 8.21
N ARG A 241 9.68 14.10 9.02
CA ARG A 241 10.12 13.57 10.32
C ARG A 241 11.34 12.65 10.22
N HIS A 242 11.51 11.98 9.08
CA HIS A 242 12.63 11.09 8.79
C HIS A 242 13.77 11.77 8.01
N ARG A 243 13.76 13.11 7.91
CA ARG A 243 14.75 13.90 7.15
C ARG A 243 16.23 13.61 7.46
N SER A 244 16.54 13.06 8.63
CA SER A 244 17.92 12.73 9.04
C SER A 244 18.38 11.33 8.63
N THR A 245 17.47 10.45 8.22
CA THR A 245 17.77 9.04 7.89
C THR A 245 17.29 8.62 6.50
N LEU A 246 16.25 9.25 5.97
CA LEU A 246 15.63 8.87 4.70
C LEU A 246 16.55 9.19 3.51
N THR A 247 17.17 8.17 2.94
CA THR A 247 18.09 8.22 1.80
C THR A 247 17.39 7.91 0.48
N ASP A 248 16.30 7.16 0.51
CA ASP A 248 15.57 6.67 -0.66
C ASP A 248 14.07 7.00 -0.51
N LEU A 249 13.54 7.75 -1.48
CA LEU A 249 12.12 8.12 -1.53
C LEU A 249 11.56 7.81 -2.92
N GLU A 250 10.49 7.03 -2.93
CA GLU A 250 9.73 6.70 -4.12
C GLU A 250 8.26 7.09 -3.95
N LEU A 251 7.75 7.90 -4.87
CA LEU A 251 6.36 8.37 -4.90
C LEU A 251 5.76 8.03 -6.27
N ILE A 252 4.82 7.09 -6.30
CA ILE A 252 4.22 6.56 -7.52
C ILE A 252 2.74 6.93 -7.55
N PHE A 253 2.33 7.73 -8.52
CA PHE A 253 0.93 8.11 -8.74
C PHE A 253 0.25 8.74 -7.50
N CYS A 254 1.04 9.30 -6.58
CA CYS A 254 0.54 10.07 -5.44
C CYS A 254 -0.08 11.38 -5.92
N ARG A 255 -1.10 11.86 -5.19
CA ARG A 255 -1.87 13.05 -5.55
C ARG A 255 -2.16 13.91 -4.32
N ILE A 256 -2.58 15.16 -4.56
CA ILE A 256 -3.21 15.99 -3.53
C ILE A 256 -4.73 15.92 -3.74
N LEU A 257 -5.47 15.68 -2.66
CA LEU A 257 -6.93 15.75 -2.68
C LEU A 257 -7.39 17.20 -2.57
N VAL A 258 -8.28 17.60 -3.47
CA VAL A 258 -8.92 18.93 -3.50
C VAL A 258 -10.37 18.74 -3.07
N LEU A 259 -10.71 19.31 -1.91
CA LEU A 259 -12.01 19.15 -1.27
C LEU A 259 -13.00 20.28 -1.61
N ASP A 260 -12.52 21.42 -2.10
CA ASP A 260 -13.35 22.59 -2.30
C ASP A 260 -14.07 22.58 -3.66
N ASP A 261 -15.34 23.00 -3.65
CA ASP A 261 -16.15 23.11 -4.87
C ASP A 261 -15.59 24.15 -5.85
N GLU A 262 -14.77 25.09 -5.36
CA GLU A 262 -14.08 26.10 -6.19
C GLU A 262 -12.85 25.53 -6.90
N GLY A 263 -12.41 24.30 -6.55
CA GLY A 263 -11.25 23.65 -7.15
C GLY A 263 -9.93 24.33 -6.84
N THR A 264 -9.84 25.07 -5.73
CA THR A 264 -8.63 25.73 -5.26
C THR A 264 -8.00 24.93 -4.12
N SER A 265 -6.94 24.18 -4.45
CA SER A 265 -6.14 23.58 -3.39
C SER A 265 -5.39 24.68 -2.63
N GLY A 266 -5.44 24.64 -1.30
CA GLY A 266 -4.60 25.44 -0.44
C GLY A 266 -3.14 24.96 -0.42
N ARG A 267 -2.86 23.76 -0.95
CA ARG A 267 -1.53 23.14 -1.00
C ARG A 267 -1.19 22.66 -2.41
N PHE A 268 -0.04 23.08 -2.93
CA PHE A 268 0.44 22.66 -4.25
C PHE A 268 1.66 21.76 -4.12
N TRP A 269 1.86 20.86 -5.09
CA TRP A 269 3.06 20.02 -5.12
C TRP A 269 4.33 20.85 -5.16
N SER A 270 4.32 22.03 -5.80
CA SER A 270 5.45 22.95 -5.78
C SER A 270 5.91 23.31 -4.38
N GLN A 271 4.97 23.42 -3.43
CA GLN A 271 5.27 23.72 -2.03
C GLN A 271 5.83 22.49 -1.31
N ILE A 272 5.25 21.31 -1.56
CA ILE A 272 5.74 20.02 -1.02
C ILE A 272 7.17 19.74 -1.50
N TRP A 273 7.42 19.86 -2.81
CA TRP A 273 8.75 19.66 -3.40
C TRP A 273 9.78 20.65 -2.87
N SER A 274 9.41 21.93 -2.75
CA SER A 274 10.28 22.94 -2.14
C SER A 274 10.59 22.62 -0.68
N HIS A 275 9.60 22.14 0.07
CA HIS A 275 9.79 21.72 1.45
C HIS A 275 10.72 20.50 1.55
N PHE A 276 10.54 19.49 0.71
CA PHE A 276 11.43 18.33 0.65
C PHE A 276 12.86 18.71 0.28
N ALA A 277 13.07 19.62 -0.68
CA ALA A 277 14.40 20.10 -1.03
C ALA A 277 15.09 20.80 0.16
N ASN A 278 14.30 21.49 0.97
CA ASN A 278 14.76 22.17 2.17
C ASN A 278 15.03 21.23 3.34
N GLU A 279 14.20 20.23 3.58
CA GLU A 279 14.30 19.40 4.79
C GLU A 279 15.10 18.11 4.58
N LEU A 280 14.90 17.39 3.47
CA LEU A 280 15.44 16.05 3.26
C LEU A 280 16.90 16.11 2.82
N LYS A 281 17.81 16.57 3.68
CA LYS A 281 19.22 16.84 3.32
C LYS A 281 20.05 15.58 3.03
N VAL A 282 19.64 14.42 3.51
CA VAL A 282 20.34 13.15 3.31
C VAL A 282 19.75 12.29 2.19
N LEU A 283 18.67 12.76 1.54
CA LEU A 283 18.03 12.05 0.43
C LEU A 283 18.98 12.00 -0.78
N VAL A 284 19.30 10.80 -1.25
CA VAL A 284 20.20 10.54 -2.38
C VAL A 284 19.48 9.90 -3.56
N ASN A 285 18.42 9.13 -3.32
CA ASN A 285 17.63 8.51 -4.36
C ASN A 285 16.20 9.04 -4.30
N LEU A 286 15.76 9.67 -5.39
CA LEU A 286 14.40 10.16 -5.56
C LEU A 286 13.81 9.55 -6.84
N HIS A 287 12.74 8.79 -6.70
CA HIS A 287 11.96 8.28 -7.81
C HIS A 287 10.53 8.83 -7.73
N VAL A 288 10.09 9.52 -8.77
CA VAL A 288 8.73 10.04 -8.85
C VAL A 288 8.14 9.59 -10.18
N LEU A 289 7.06 8.82 -10.10
CA LEU A 289 6.31 8.37 -11.27
C LEU A 289 4.93 9.01 -11.25
N GLU A 290 4.58 9.74 -12.30
CA GLU A 290 3.37 10.55 -12.34
C GLU A 290 2.41 10.03 -13.42
N VAL A 291 1.10 10.17 -13.19
CA VAL A 291 0.08 9.77 -14.17
C VAL A 291 -0.04 10.85 -15.25
N MET A 292 0.13 10.47 -16.50
CA MET A 292 -0.15 11.34 -17.65
C MET A 292 -1.60 11.25 -18.08
N ASP A 293 -2.17 12.36 -18.53
CA ASP A 293 -3.50 12.41 -19.11
C ASP A 293 -3.52 11.87 -20.55
N LEU A 294 -3.67 10.55 -20.67
CA LEU A 294 -3.76 9.88 -21.96
C LEU A 294 -5.17 9.93 -22.58
N VAL A 295 -6.18 10.34 -21.82
CA VAL A 295 -7.60 10.18 -22.18
C VAL A 295 -8.22 11.50 -22.64
N SER A 296 -7.82 12.63 -22.06
CA SER A 296 -8.39 13.92 -22.40
C SER A 296 -7.89 14.39 -23.76
N VAL A 297 -8.71 14.16 -24.79
CA VAL A 297 -8.53 14.79 -26.10
C VAL A 297 -8.73 16.32 -26.02
N LEU A 298 -9.34 16.81 -24.92
CA LEU A 298 -9.81 18.18 -24.78
C LEU A 298 -8.83 19.12 -24.06
N TYR A 299 -7.96 18.62 -23.17
CA TYR A 299 -7.27 19.49 -22.19
C TYR A 299 -5.74 19.35 -22.10
N ASN A 300 -5.08 18.98 -23.21
CA ASN A 300 -3.61 18.79 -23.35
C ASN A 300 -3.14 17.38 -22.97
N ARG A 301 -2.80 16.55 -23.98
CA ARG A 301 -2.45 15.12 -23.86
C ARG A 301 -1.16 14.83 -23.07
N ASP A 302 -0.45 15.87 -22.64
CA ASP A 302 0.82 15.75 -21.93
C ASP A 302 0.74 16.33 -20.51
N ARG A 303 -0.47 16.63 -20.01
CA ARG A 303 -0.64 17.12 -18.63
C ARG A 303 -0.47 15.98 -17.62
N ILE A 304 0.14 16.33 -16.49
CA ILE A 304 0.36 15.41 -15.38
C ILE A 304 -0.78 15.56 -14.36
N LEU A 305 -1.43 14.45 -14.01
CA LEU A 305 -2.62 14.41 -13.16
C LEU A 305 -2.26 14.28 -11.68
N ARG A 306 -1.77 15.39 -11.11
CA ARG A 306 -1.28 15.51 -9.72
C ARG A 306 -2.35 15.72 -8.65
N TYR A 307 -3.56 16.06 -9.07
CA TYR A 307 -4.66 16.45 -8.21
C TYR A 307 -5.89 15.60 -8.50
N ALA A 308 -6.63 15.27 -7.46
CA ALA A 308 -7.92 14.60 -7.58
C ALA A 308 -8.97 15.28 -6.71
N ARG A 309 -10.23 15.06 -7.05
CA ARG A 309 -11.39 15.42 -6.22
C ARG A 309 -12.24 14.19 -5.97
N LEU A 310 -12.96 14.19 -4.86
CA LEU A 310 -13.97 13.17 -4.59
C LEU A 310 -15.25 13.54 -5.35
N VAL A 311 -15.66 12.72 -6.30
CA VAL A 311 -16.92 12.91 -7.04
C VAL A 311 -17.98 11.98 -6.48
N GLN A 312 -19.17 12.51 -6.25
CA GLN A 312 -20.31 11.72 -5.81
C GLN A 312 -20.54 10.56 -6.79
N TRP A 313 -20.51 9.32 -6.30
CA TRP A 313 -20.66 8.06 -7.07
C TRP A 313 -19.49 7.68 -8.01
N GLY A 314 -18.53 8.58 -8.22
CA GLY A 314 -17.35 8.33 -9.07
C GLY A 314 -16.10 7.93 -8.30
N GLY A 315 -16.12 8.05 -6.97
CA GLY A 315 -14.92 7.92 -6.16
C GLY A 315 -13.94 9.06 -6.44
N TYR A 316 -12.64 8.79 -6.31
CA TYR A 316 -11.61 9.77 -6.65
C TYR A 316 -11.43 9.89 -8.14
N MET A 317 -11.60 11.10 -8.65
CA MET A 317 -11.36 11.42 -10.04
C MET A 317 -10.24 12.45 -10.17
N PRO A 318 -9.29 12.26 -11.09
CA PRO A 318 -8.33 13.29 -11.43
C PRO A 318 -9.03 14.60 -11.84
N ILE A 319 -8.44 15.72 -11.47
CA ILE A 319 -8.87 17.02 -11.98
C ILE A 319 -8.21 17.21 -13.35
N TYR A 320 -9.02 17.24 -14.41
CA TYR A 320 -8.53 17.35 -15.80
C TYR A 320 -8.35 18.80 -16.25
N GLU A 321 -8.98 19.75 -15.55
CA GLU A 321 -8.79 21.18 -15.77
C GLU A 321 -7.50 21.69 -15.10
N PRO A 322 -6.72 22.57 -15.75
CA PRO A 322 -5.56 23.20 -15.14
C PRO A 322 -5.92 24.02 -13.90
N MET A 323 -5.14 23.88 -12.84
CA MET A 323 -5.35 24.63 -11.60
C MET A 323 -4.42 25.85 -11.53
N ALA A 324 -4.93 26.97 -10.99
CA ALA A 324 -4.10 28.14 -10.75
C ALA A 324 -3.03 27.82 -9.69
N GLY A 325 -1.75 27.80 -10.08
CA GLY A 325 -0.62 27.47 -9.20
C GLY A 325 0.15 26.21 -9.61
N GLU A 326 -0.53 25.25 -10.26
CA GLU A 326 0.03 23.98 -10.74
C GLU A 326 1.23 24.14 -11.68
N ALA A 327 1.29 25.27 -12.42
CA ALA A 327 2.39 25.57 -13.33
C ALA A 327 3.78 25.57 -12.66
N ASN A 328 3.85 25.71 -11.33
CA ASN A 328 5.09 25.69 -10.57
C ASN A 328 5.51 24.28 -10.11
N ASP A 329 4.65 23.26 -10.23
CA ASP A 329 4.92 21.92 -9.69
C ASP A 329 6.07 21.24 -10.42
N GLY A 330 6.06 21.27 -11.75
CA GLY A 330 7.12 20.68 -12.57
C GLY A 330 8.49 21.30 -12.32
N PRO A 331 8.64 22.65 -12.40
CA PRO A 331 9.89 23.31 -12.05
C PRO A 331 10.38 23.02 -10.62
N ALA A 332 9.47 22.92 -9.65
CA ALA A 332 9.85 22.61 -8.27
C ALA A 332 10.32 21.14 -8.10
N LEU A 333 9.68 20.18 -8.78
CA LEU A 333 10.15 18.80 -8.82
C LEU A 333 11.54 18.70 -9.45
N GLN A 334 11.76 19.39 -10.56
CA GLN A 334 13.08 19.45 -11.22
C GLN A 334 14.13 20.03 -10.27
N ALA A 335 13.83 21.12 -9.57
CA ALA A 335 14.75 21.71 -8.60
C ALA A 335 15.08 20.73 -7.46
N LEU A 336 14.10 19.99 -6.94
CA LEU A 336 14.33 18.93 -5.96
C LEU A 336 15.23 17.81 -6.53
N GLN A 337 14.97 17.35 -7.74
CA GLN A 337 15.78 16.33 -8.42
C GLN A 337 17.23 16.79 -8.61
N GLU A 338 17.45 18.03 -9.03
CA GLU A 338 18.78 18.63 -9.15
C GLU A 338 19.50 18.65 -7.79
N VAL A 339 18.81 19.07 -6.72
CA VAL A 339 19.36 19.06 -5.36
C VAL A 339 19.75 17.64 -4.92
N VAL A 340 18.91 16.64 -5.18
CA VAL A 340 19.20 15.24 -4.85
C VAL A 340 20.39 14.72 -5.65
N ALA A 341 20.45 15.01 -6.95
CA ALA A 341 21.54 14.58 -7.83
C ALA A 341 22.92 15.12 -7.40
N THR A 342 22.99 16.27 -6.71
CA THR A 342 24.27 16.79 -6.17
C THR A 342 24.84 16.01 -4.97
N ARG A 343 24.07 15.06 -4.42
CA ARG A 343 24.44 14.29 -3.22
C ARG A 343 24.95 12.88 -3.54
N CYS A 344 24.75 12.44 -4.79
CA CYS A 344 25.31 11.22 -5.36
C CYS A 344 26.72 11.49 -5.91
#